data_AF-A0AAW8R9G7-F1
#
_entry.id   AF-A0AAW8R9G7-F1
#
_cell.length_a   1.000
_cell.length_b   1.000
_cell.length_c   1.000
_cell.angle_alpha   90.00
_cell.angle_beta   90.00
_cell.angle_gamma   90.00
#
_symmetry.space_group_name_H-M   'P 1'
#
loop_
_entity.id
_entity.type
_entity.pdbx_description
1 polymer ?
#
loop_
_entity_poly.entity_id
_entity_poly.type
_entity_poly.pdbx_seq_one_letter_code
_entity_poly.pdbx_strand_id
1 'polypeptide(L)'
;MKIDTTISLALIISLSTIIVPVIATVLNRRYDLKLKQIDYKRESLKTNRSQTLVTFQEFVVATGKILTRIDTSQIPSREEMQTFESSCLKCLLFLKEDDRQEFQQFRILVKLRFGHKDPRGSVTSNFLMTETLIKVTKSLQKSLGIEPSDDVYASFNRCITIANNYLELFESQEMQVLTEQGIGSKSKNHIRSLLQRRKNKDIQE
;
A
#
# COMPACT_ATOMS: atom_id res chain seq x y z
N MET A 1 -71.26 -18.93 15.92
CA MET A 1 -70.30 -18.61 16.99
C MET A 1 -69.58 -17.33 16.62
N LYS A 2 -69.89 -16.21 17.28
CA LYS A 2 -69.07 -14.99 17.18
C LYS A 2 -67.97 -15.13 18.21
N ILE A 3 -66.74 -15.29 17.75
CA ILE A 3 -65.58 -15.25 18.62
C ILE A 3 -65.52 -13.83 19.19
N ASP A 4 -65.42 -13.70 20.51
CA ASP A 4 -65.39 -12.41 21.17
C ASP A 4 -64.16 -11.62 20.70
N THR A 5 -64.40 -10.47 20.08
CA THR A 5 -63.35 -9.61 19.50
C THR A 5 -62.34 -9.18 20.55
N THR A 6 -62.79 -9.05 21.80
CA THR A 6 -61.98 -8.66 22.97
C THR A 6 -60.98 -9.75 23.37
N ILE A 7 -61.40 -11.03 23.34
CA ILE A 7 -60.54 -12.18 23.63
C ILE A 7 -59.50 -12.32 22.52
N SER A 8 -59.92 -12.14 21.27
CA SER A 8 -59.01 -12.18 20.10
C SER A 8 -57.96 -11.06 20.16
N LEU A 9 -58.36 -9.85 20.55
CA LEU A 9 -57.46 -8.70 20.69
C LEU A 9 -56.44 -8.91 21.83
N ALA A 10 -56.89 -9.40 22.99
CA ALA A 10 -56.02 -9.67 24.13
C ALA A 10 -54.94 -10.71 23.80
N LEU A 11 -55.31 -11.75 23.05
CA LEU A 11 -54.41 -12.81 22.62
C LEU A 11 -53.35 -12.29 21.63
N ILE A 12 -53.75 -11.42 20.69
CA ILE A 12 -52.83 -10.75 19.77
C ILE A 12 -51.83 -9.86 20.52
N ILE A 13 -52.30 -9.08 21.50
CA ILE A 13 -51.44 -8.21 22.31
C ILE A 13 -50.43 -9.04 23.11
N SER A 14 -50.88 -10.11 23.78
CA SER A 14 -49.98 -11.00 24.55
C SER A 14 -48.97 -11.73 23.67
N LEU A 15 -49.34 -12.08 22.44
CA LEU A 15 -48.42 -12.72 21.51
C LEU A 15 -47.40 -11.70 20.95
N SER A 16 -47.84 -10.47 20.70
CA SER A 16 -46.97 -9.39 20.19
C SER A 16 -45.91 -8.97 21.20
N THR A 17 -46.23 -8.94 22.50
CA THR A 17 -45.27 -8.58 23.56
C THR A 17 -44.15 -9.60 23.72
N ILE A 18 -44.34 -10.84 23.27
CA ILE A 18 -43.31 -11.89 23.27
C ILE A 18 -42.52 -11.88 21.96
N ILE A 19 -43.21 -11.79 20.81
CA ILE A 19 -42.58 -11.90 19.49
C ILE A 19 -41.73 -10.67 19.17
N VAL A 20 -42.20 -9.46 19.50
CA VAL A 20 -41.51 -8.21 19.15
C VAL A 20 -40.12 -8.12 19.80
N PRO A 21 -39.94 -8.36 21.12
CA PRO A 21 -38.61 -8.38 21.73
C PRO A 21 -37.69 -9.46 21.15
N VAL A 22 -38.21 -10.63 20.80
CA VAL A 22 -37.42 -11.72 20.20
C VAL A 22 -36.87 -11.31 18.84
N ILE A 23 -37.72 -10.75 17.97
CA ILE A 23 -37.29 -10.25 16.65
C ILE A 23 -36.28 -9.10 16.82
N ALA A 24 -36.55 -8.15 17.73
CA ALA A 24 -35.64 -7.04 18.02
C ALA A 24 -34.27 -7.55 18.50
N THR A 25 -34.24 -8.57 19.36
CA THR A 25 -32.99 -9.15 19.88
C THR A 25 -32.21 -9.86 18.78
N VAL A 26 -32.88 -10.61 17.89
CA VAL A 26 -32.24 -11.28 16.75
C VAL A 26 -31.67 -10.27 15.77
N LEU A 27 -32.42 -9.20 15.47
CA LEU A 27 -31.96 -8.10 14.62
C LEU A 27 -30.75 -7.40 15.24
N ASN A 28 -30.84 -6.97 16.50
CA ASN A 28 -29.75 -6.31 17.21
C ASN A 28 -28.48 -7.16 17.22
N ARG A 29 -28.60 -8.47 17.50
CA ARG A 29 -27.45 -9.38 17.47
C ARG A 29 -26.81 -9.47 16.08
N ARG A 30 -27.60 -9.47 15.00
CA ARG A 30 -27.07 -9.48 13.63
C ARG A 30 -26.38 -8.16 13.28
N TYR A 31 -26.92 -7.03 13.72
CA TYR A 31 -26.28 -5.72 13.55
C TYR A 31 -24.97 -5.64 14.32
N ASP A 32 -24.94 -6.07 15.59
CA ASP A 32 -23.73 -6.09 16.42
C ASP A 32 -22.63 -6.96 15.82
N LEU A 33 -22.98 -8.14 15.29
CA LEU A 33 -22.01 -9.01 14.62
C LEU A 33 -21.43 -8.36 13.37
N LYS A 34 -22.27 -7.70 12.57
CA LYS A 34 -21.80 -6.96 11.39
C LYS A 34 -20.88 -5.81 11.78
N LEU A 35 -21.25 -5.02 12.80
CA LEU A 35 -20.41 -3.93 13.30
C LEU A 35 -19.05 -4.46 13.76
N LYS A 36 -19.02 -5.52 14.57
CA LYS A 36 -17.77 -6.16 15.01
C LYS A 36 -16.90 -6.66 13.86
N GLN A 37 -17.49 -7.27 12.83
CA GLN A 37 -16.75 -7.71 11.65
C GLN A 37 -16.11 -6.53 10.90
N ILE A 38 -16.84 -5.42 10.78
CA ILE A 38 -16.35 -4.22 10.12
C ILE A 38 -15.23 -3.57 10.94
N ASP A 39 -15.40 -3.47 12.25
CA ASP A 39 -14.37 -2.93 13.16
C ASP A 39 -13.09 -3.77 13.13
N TYR A 40 -13.22 -5.10 13.13
CA TYR A 40 -12.09 -6.00 12.98
C TYR A 40 -11.36 -5.79 11.64
N LYS A 41 -12.11 -5.68 10.54
CA LYS A 41 -11.54 -5.44 9.20
C LYS A 41 -10.83 -4.08 9.14
N ARG A 42 -11.39 -3.06 9.78
CA ARG A 42 -10.78 -1.72 9.89
C ARG A 42 -9.47 -1.77 10.68
N GLU A 43 -9.46 -2.41 11.84
CA GLU A 43 -8.24 -2.48 12.68
C GLU A 43 -7.12 -3.26 11.99
N SER A 44 -7.47 -4.33 11.29
CA SER A 44 -6.53 -5.10 10.46
C SER A 44 -5.93 -4.24 9.34
N LEU A 45 -6.76 -3.51 8.58
CA LEU A 45 -6.28 -2.62 7.52
C LEU A 45 -5.39 -1.50 8.05
N LYS A 46 -5.78 -0.89 9.18
CA LYS A 46 -5.00 0.16 9.84
C LYS A 46 -3.64 -0.35 10.30
N THR A 47 -3.59 -1.55 10.87
CA THR A 47 -2.34 -2.18 11.30
C THR A 47 -1.44 -2.49 10.09
N ASN A 48 -1.99 -3.08 9.04
CA ASN A 48 -1.25 -3.39 7.81
C ASN A 48 -0.70 -2.12 7.14
N ARG A 49 -1.51 -1.06 7.05
CA ARG A 49 -1.09 0.26 6.53
C ARG A 49 0.06 0.83 7.35
N SER A 50 -0.05 0.80 8.68
CA SER A 50 1.00 1.29 9.58
C SER A 50 2.32 0.54 9.39
N GLN A 51 2.26 -0.80 9.37
CA GLN A 51 3.43 -1.64 9.14
C GLN A 51 4.08 -1.38 7.77
N THR A 52 3.25 -1.23 6.73
CA THR A 52 3.70 -0.92 5.37
C THR A 52 4.41 0.43 5.33
N LEU A 53 3.83 1.47 5.94
CA LEU A 53 4.41 2.81 6.00
C LEU A 53 5.76 2.80 6.72
N VAL A 54 5.85 2.16 7.89
CA VAL A 54 7.11 2.06 8.64
C VAL A 54 8.17 1.34 7.81
N THR A 55 7.80 0.25 7.16
CA THR A 55 8.73 -0.52 6.32
C THR A 55 9.26 0.30 5.14
N PHE A 56 8.38 1.01 4.43
CA PHE A 56 8.81 1.88 3.35
C PHE A 56 9.63 3.06 3.84
N GLN A 57 9.30 3.65 4.99
CA GLN A 57 10.08 4.72 5.59
C GLN A 57 11.50 4.24 5.96
N GLU A 58 11.63 3.06 6.56
CA GLU A 58 12.94 2.43 6.84
C GLU A 58 13.76 2.28 5.54
N PHE A 59 13.12 1.82 4.46
CA PHE A 59 13.75 1.69 3.15
C PHE A 59 14.20 3.03 2.58
N VAL A 60 13.38 4.08 2.65
CA VAL A 60 13.75 5.42 2.16
C VAL A 60 14.93 5.98 2.94
N VAL A 61 14.92 5.85 4.27
CA VAL A 61 16.01 6.34 5.12
C VAL A 61 17.32 5.57 4.85
N ALA A 62 17.26 4.24 4.78
CA ALA A 62 18.42 3.42 4.50
C ALA A 62 18.99 3.71 3.09
N THR A 63 18.10 3.87 2.10
CA THR A 63 18.48 4.22 0.74
C THR A 63 19.07 5.61 0.65
N GLY A 64 18.51 6.62 1.32
CA GLY A 64 19.04 7.97 1.32
C GLY A 64 20.47 8.05 1.86
N LYS A 65 20.80 7.26 2.89
CA LYS A 65 22.18 7.10 3.38
C LYS A 65 23.11 6.50 2.32
N ILE A 66 22.64 5.50 1.58
CA ILE A 66 23.45 4.90 0.51
C ILE A 66 23.63 5.86 -0.67
N LEU A 67 22.58 6.56 -1.08
CA LEU A 67 22.64 7.54 -2.17
C LEU A 67 23.62 8.68 -1.83
N THR A 68 23.61 9.18 -0.60
CA THR A 68 24.61 10.18 -0.16
C THR A 68 26.04 9.64 -0.19
N ARG A 69 26.26 8.35 0.08
CA ARG A 69 27.56 7.70 -0.13
C ARG A 69 27.95 7.62 -1.61
N ILE A 70 26.99 7.38 -2.51
CA ILE A 70 27.22 7.42 -3.96
C ILE A 70 27.64 8.83 -4.40
N ASP A 71 26.91 9.86 -3.98
CA ASP A 71 27.19 11.25 -4.35
C ASP A 71 28.56 11.72 -3.82
N THR A 72 28.90 11.32 -2.60
CA THR A 72 30.20 11.63 -2.00
C THR A 72 31.33 10.71 -2.47
N SER A 73 31.04 9.75 -3.36
CA SER A 73 31.99 8.72 -3.84
C SER A 73 32.69 7.96 -2.71
N GLN A 74 31.99 7.79 -1.58
CA GLN A 74 32.48 7.06 -0.42
C GLN A 74 31.96 5.62 -0.43
N ILE A 75 32.80 4.69 0.02
CA ILE A 75 32.39 3.29 0.16
C ILE A 75 31.54 3.18 1.44
N PRO A 76 30.28 2.71 1.35
CA PRO A 76 29.42 2.52 2.51
C PRO A 76 30.00 1.45 3.43
N SER A 77 29.74 1.60 4.73
CA SER A 77 30.15 0.58 5.69
C SER A 77 29.37 -0.72 5.47
N ARG A 78 29.91 -1.85 5.95
CA ARG A 78 29.21 -3.14 5.89
C ARG A 78 27.84 -3.09 6.57
N GLU A 79 27.74 -2.35 7.68
CA GLU A 79 26.50 -2.19 8.44
C GLU A 79 25.48 -1.34 7.67
N GLU A 80 25.91 -0.27 7.01
CA GLU A 80 25.05 0.55 6.15
C GLU A 80 24.49 -0.27 4.99
N MET A 81 25.33 -1.07 4.33
CA MET A 81 24.92 -1.94 3.23
C MET A 81 23.95 -3.04 3.71
N GLN A 82 24.23 -3.68 4.86
CA GLN A 82 23.31 -4.67 5.44
C GLN A 82 21.96 -4.08 5.81
N THR A 83 21.97 -2.86 6.38
CA THR A 83 20.73 -2.14 6.73
C THR A 83 19.91 -1.83 5.48
N PHE A 84 20.58 -1.36 4.42
CA PHE A 84 19.96 -1.15 3.12
C PHE A 84 19.36 -2.45 2.55
N GLU A 85 20.13 -3.53 2.49
CA GLU A 85 19.66 -4.81 1.95
C GLU A 85 18.47 -5.36 2.74
N SER A 86 18.55 -5.32 4.07
CA SER A 86 17.49 -5.75 4.97
C SER A 86 16.22 -4.94 4.73
N SER A 87 16.33 -3.60 4.64
CA SER A 87 15.18 -2.73 4.37
C SER A 87 14.51 -3.02 3.02
N CYS A 88 15.30 -3.27 1.97
CA CYS A 88 14.79 -3.68 0.66
C CYS A 88 14.02 -5.00 0.76
N LEU A 89 14.60 -5.99 1.45
CA LEU A 89 14.00 -7.32 1.60
C LEU A 89 12.70 -7.29 2.40
N LYS A 90 12.63 -6.47 3.46
CA LYS A 90 11.40 -6.27 4.22
C LYS A 90 10.28 -5.70 3.34
N CYS A 91 10.59 -4.77 2.45
CA CYS A 91 9.60 -4.21 1.52
C CYS A 91 8.96 -5.29 0.64
N LEU A 92 9.74 -6.29 0.19
CA LEU A 92 9.24 -7.35 -0.68
C LEU A 92 8.09 -8.15 -0.08
N LEU A 93 7.98 -8.21 1.25
CA LEU A 93 6.90 -8.93 1.95
C LEU A 93 5.52 -8.32 1.65
N PHE A 94 5.46 -7.02 1.38
CA PHE A 94 4.22 -6.29 1.11
C PHE A 94 3.93 -6.14 -0.39
N LEU A 95 4.94 -6.37 -1.24
CA LEU A 95 4.84 -6.17 -2.68
C LEU A 95 4.36 -7.42 -3.42
N LYS A 96 3.68 -7.21 -4.54
CA LYS A 96 3.32 -8.23 -5.53
C LYS A 96 4.55 -8.63 -6.34
N GLU A 97 4.52 -9.81 -6.97
CA GLU A 97 5.67 -10.35 -7.71
C GLU A 97 6.22 -9.40 -8.79
N ASP A 98 5.34 -8.70 -9.52
CA ASP A 98 5.77 -7.75 -10.56
C ASP A 98 6.55 -6.58 -9.94
N ASP A 99 6.02 -6.00 -8.86
CA ASP A 99 6.62 -4.87 -8.15
C ASP A 99 7.91 -5.25 -7.40
N ARG A 100 8.03 -6.53 -6.99
CA ARG A 100 9.26 -7.05 -6.36
C ARG A 100 10.46 -6.95 -7.31
N GLN A 101 10.25 -7.09 -8.62
CA GLN A 101 11.35 -7.03 -9.59
C GLN A 101 12.00 -5.66 -9.62
N GLU A 102 11.24 -4.57 -9.52
CA GLU A 102 11.78 -3.21 -9.48
C GLU A 102 12.66 -2.98 -8.25
N PHE A 103 12.22 -3.43 -7.07
CA PHE A 103 13.03 -3.34 -5.84
C PHE A 103 14.29 -4.21 -5.90
N GLN A 104 14.20 -5.38 -6.53
CA GLN A 104 15.35 -6.26 -6.73
C GLN A 104 16.36 -5.65 -7.72
N GLN A 105 15.86 -5.08 -8.82
CA GLN A 105 16.66 -4.38 -9.82
C GLN A 105 17.40 -3.19 -9.19
N PHE A 106 16.68 -2.39 -8.40
CA PHE A 106 17.28 -1.29 -7.65
C PHE A 106 18.41 -1.78 -6.73
N ARG A 107 18.16 -2.83 -5.94
CA ARG A 107 19.15 -3.41 -5.03
C ARG A 107 20.40 -3.87 -5.77
N ILE A 108 20.25 -4.45 -6.97
CA ILE A 108 21.38 -4.87 -7.81
C ILE A 108 22.13 -3.68 -8.36
N LEU A 109 21.44 -2.66 -8.88
CA LEU A 109 22.06 -1.43 -9.41
C LEU A 109 22.94 -0.74 -8.36
N VAL A 110 22.44 -0.63 -7.13
CA VAL A 110 23.21 -0.08 -6.00
C VAL A 110 24.46 -0.92 -5.73
N LYS A 111 24.35 -2.25 -5.68
CA LYS A 111 25.50 -3.16 -5.47
C LYS A 111 26.55 -3.04 -6.58
N LEU A 112 26.10 -2.97 -7.83
CA LEU A 112 26.99 -2.80 -9.00
C LEU A 112 27.74 -1.47 -8.94
N ARG A 113 27.11 -0.40 -8.45
CA ARG A 113 27.75 0.92 -8.32
C ARG A 113 28.93 0.91 -7.33
N PHE A 114 28.88 0.07 -6.31
CA PHE A 114 29.98 -0.14 -5.36
C PHE A 114 30.93 -1.28 -5.74
N GLY A 115 30.81 -1.83 -6.96
CA GLY A 115 31.72 -2.86 -7.47
C GLY A 115 31.46 -4.28 -6.95
N HIS A 116 30.31 -4.55 -6.32
CA HIS A 116 29.92 -5.91 -5.95
C HIS A 116 29.46 -6.69 -7.19
N LYS A 117 29.91 -7.95 -7.33
CA LYS A 117 29.46 -8.85 -8.41
C LYS A 117 28.00 -9.25 -8.20
N ASP A 118 27.23 -9.27 -9.28
CA ASP A 118 25.85 -9.74 -9.26
C ASP A 118 25.79 -11.26 -8.93
N PRO A 119 25.14 -11.68 -7.84
CA PRO A 119 24.93 -13.09 -7.54
C PRO A 119 24.02 -13.82 -8.55
N ARG A 120 23.34 -13.11 -9.46
CA ARG A 120 22.54 -13.72 -10.56
C ARG A 120 23.40 -14.16 -11.77
N GLY A 121 24.71 -13.95 -11.72
CA GLY A 121 25.67 -14.21 -12.80
C GLY A 121 25.95 -15.68 -13.17
N SER A 122 24.99 -16.60 -13.07
CA SER A 122 25.11 -17.97 -13.61
C SER A 122 24.03 -18.32 -14.63
N VAL A 123 22.86 -17.66 -14.63
CA VAL A 123 21.78 -18.02 -15.55
C VAL A 123 21.05 -16.78 -16.03
N THR A 124 21.50 -16.21 -17.15
CA THR A 124 20.66 -15.83 -18.29
C THR A 124 21.52 -15.11 -19.33
N SER A 125 21.62 -15.74 -20.50
CA SER A 125 22.28 -15.31 -21.74
C SER A 125 21.76 -14.00 -22.34
N ASN A 126 20.87 -13.26 -21.66
CA ASN A 126 20.31 -11.99 -22.12
C ASN A 126 21.08 -10.77 -21.60
N PHE A 127 21.97 -10.92 -20.60
CA PHE A 127 22.72 -9.80 -20.02
C PHE A 127 23.95 -9.35 -20.84
N LEU A 128 24.48 -10.21 -21.72
CA LEU A 128 25.64 -9.89 -22.55
C LEU A 128 25.29 -8.84 -23.64
N MET A 129 24.01 -8.82 -24.06
CA MET A 129 23.45 -7.74 -24.89
C MET A 129 23.31 -6.43 -24.12
N THR A 130 23.02 -6.47 -22.82
CA THR A 130 22.94 -5.23 -22.03
C THR A 130 24.29 -4.60 -21.76
N GLU A 131 25.39 -5.32 -21.55
CA GLU A 131 26.67 -4.66 -21.27
C GLU A 131 27.24 -3.92 -22.50
N THR A 132 27.05 -4.49 -23.70
CA THR A 132 27.40 -3.85 -24.97
C THR A 132 26.41 -2.74 -25.33
N LEU A 133 25.11 -2.96 -25.19
CA LEU A 133 24.11 -1.90 -25.41
C LEU A 133 24.27 -0.76 -24.41
N ILE A 134 24.59 -1.02 -23.13
CA ILE A 134 24.84 0.00 -22.10
C ILE A 134 26.11 0.79 -22.41
N LYS A 135 27.17 0.14 -22.90
CA LYS A 135 28.39 0.86 -23.34
C LYS A 135 28.13 1.70 -24.58
N VAL A 136 27.36 1.18 -25.54
CA VAL A 136 26.96 1.88 -26.76
C VAL A 136 26.01 3.05 -26.46
N THR A 137 25.01 2.88 -25.60
CA THR A 137 24.08 3.94 -25.18
C THR A 137 24.78 5.00 -24.34
N LYS A 138 25.69 4.63 -23.43
CA LYS A 138 26.53 5.60 -22.70
C LYS A 138 27.45 6.39 -23.64
N SER A 139 28.00 5.74 -24.67
CA SER A 139 28.83 6.43 -25.67
C SER A 139 28.01 7.38 -26.56
N LEU A 140 26.78 7.00 -26.93
CA LEU A 140 25.84 7.82 -27.69
C LEU A 140 25.27 8.98 -26.86
N GLN A 141 24.90 8.75 -25.60
CA GLN A 141 24.42 9.79 -24.68
C GLN A 141 25.51 10.83 -24.39
N LYS A 142 26.76 10.40 -24.22
CA LYS A 142 27.92 11.29 -24.08
C LYS A 142 28.15 12.14 -25.34
N SER A 143 27.85 11.60 -26.52
CA SER A 143 27.93 12.35 -27.79
C SER A 143 26.77 13.34 -28.00
N LEU A 144 25.64 13.13 -27.31
CA LEU A 144 24.41 13.94 -27.42
C LEU A 144 24.26 14.99 -26.31
N GLY A 145 25.22 15.10 -25.38
CA GLY A 145 25.19 16.08 -24.29
C GLY A 145 24.06 15.85 -23.28
N ILE A 146 23.44 14.68 -23.27
CA ILE A 146 22.42 14.28 -22.30
C ILE A 146 23.18 13.71 -21.09
N GLU A 147 23.19 14.44 -19.96
CA GLU A 147 23.73 13.90 -18.72
C GLU A 147 23.05 12.54 -18.42
N PRO A 148 23.82 11.51 -18.02
CA PRO A 148 23.23 10.24 -17.65
C PRO A 148 22.41 10.52 -16.39
N SER A 149 21.08 10.56 -16.50
CA SER A 149 20.23 10.45 -15.32
C SER A 149 20.66 9.15 -14.64
N ASP A 150 21.33 9.24 -13.48
CA ASP A 150 21.98 8.07 -12.89
C ASP A 150 20.91 6.97 -12.72
N ASP A 151 21.10 5.82 -13.38
CA ASP A 151 20.10 4.75 -13.48
C ASP A 151 19.55 4.32 -12.10
N VAL A 152 20.36 4.53 -11.06
CA VAL A 152 20.06 4.31 -9.63
C VAL A 152 18.95 5.24 -9.13
N TYR A 153 19.00 6.54 -9.41
CA TYR A 153 17.98 7.51 -8.98
C TYR A 153 16.65 7.29 -9.69
N ALA A 154 16.70 7.00 -10.99
CA ALA A 154 15.50 6.64 -11.76
C ALA A 154 14.85 5.36 -11.19
N SER A 155 15.65 4.35 -10.86
CA SER A 155 15.16 3.11 -10.26
C SER A 155 14.61 3.34 -8.84
N PHE A 156 15.25 4.20 -8.05
CA PHE A 156 14.74 4.57 -6.72
C PHE A 156 13.38 5.27 -6.81
N ASN A 157 13.22 6.22 -7.74
CA ASN A 157 11.95 6.92 -7.95
C ASN A 157 10.82 5.97 -8.38
N ARG A 158 11.13 4.92 -9.16
CA ARG A 158 10.17 3.85 -9.44
C ARG A 158 9.75 3.10 -8.18
N CYS A 159 10.69 2.73 -7.32
CA CYS A 159 10.39 2.11 -6.02
C CYS A 159 9.52 3.01 -5.13
N ILE A 160 9.77 4.32 -5.09
CA ILE A 160 8.94 5.29 -4.36
C ILE A 160 7.52 5.35 -4.93
N THR A 161 7.39 5.39 -6.25
CA THR A 161 6.08 5.42 -6.92
C THR A 161 5.26 4.18 -6.56
N ILE A 162 5.89 3.01 -6.62
CA ILE A 162 5.27 1.74 -6.19
C ILE A 162 4.85 1.82 -4.72
N ALA A 163 5.76 2.24 -3.82
CA ALA A 163 5.46 2.34 -2.40
C ALA A 163 4.26 3.26 -2.12
N ASN A 164 4.18 4.41 -2.79
CA ASN A 164 3.06 5.34 -2.68
C ASN A 164 1.74 4.73 -3.17
N ASN A 165 1.75 4.05 -4.33
CA ASN A 165 0.56 3.37 -4.85
C ASN A 165 0.02 2.33 -3.85
N TYR A 166 0.90 1.63 -3.14
CA TYR A 166 0.50 0.70 -2.07
C TYR A 166 -0.13 1.41 -0.87
N LEU A 167 0.45 2.51 -0.42
CA LEU A 167 -0.10 3.30 0.69
C LEU A 167 -1.48 3.88 0.34
N GLU A 168 -1.64 4.38 -0.88
CA GLU A 168 -2.93 4.87 -1.40
C GLU A 168 -3.96 3.75 -1.52
N LEU A 169 -3.56 2.56 -1.98
CA LEU A 169 -4.43 1.39 -2.05
C LEU A 169 -4.99 1.05 -0.66
N PHE A 170 -4.14 1.02 0.37
CA PHE A 170 -4.60 0.77 1.74
C PHE A 170 -5.51 1.87 2.27
N GLU A 171 -5.22 3.15 2.00
CA GLU A 171 -6.11 4.26 2.37
C GLU A 171 -7.47 4.15 1.68
N SER A 172 -7.49 3.78 0.40
CA SER A 172 -8.74 3.57 -0.35
C SER A 172 -9.58 2.43 0.22
N GLN A 173 -8.94 1.33 0.62
CA GLN A 173 -9.61 0.17 1.24
C GLN A 173 -10.18 0.53 2.62
N GLU A 174 -9.41 1.25 3.44
CA GLU A 174 -9.88 1.75 4.74
C GLU A 174 -11.11 2.66 4.56
N MET A 175 -11.06 3.57 3.59
CA MET A 175 -12.18 4.47 3.28
C MET A 175 -13.42 3.74 2.74
N GLN A 176 -13.26 2.68 1.95
CA GLN A 176 -14.38 1.85 1.51
C GLN A 176 -15.09 1.19 2.70
N VAL A 177 -14.34 0.62 3.64
CA VAL A 177 -14.88 0.03 4.88
C VAL A 177 -15.62 1.07 5.72
N LEU A 178 -15.10 2.29 5.83
CA LEU A 178 -15.80 3.41 6.50
C LEU A 178 -17.07 3.84 5.75
N THR A 179 -17.09 3.74 4.42
CA THR A 179 -18.28 4.08 3.61
C THR A 179 -19.36 3.00 3.75
N GLU A 180 -18.97 1.74 3.95
CA GLU A 180 -19.87 0.63 4.34
C GLU A 180 -20.44 0.84 5.75
N GLN A 181 -19.66 1.38 6.70
CA GLN A 181 -20.18 1.87 7.99
C GLN A 181 -21.17 3.05 7.82
N GLY A 182 -21.01 3.83 6.74
CA GLY A 182 -21.76 5.04 6.43
C GLY A 182 -23.05 4.86 5.62
N ILE A 183 -23.70 3.69 5.60
CA ILE A 183 -25.07 3.53 5.05
C ILE A 183 -26.10 4.09 6.06
N GLY A 184 -25.97 5.38 6.31
CA GLY A 184 -27.04 6.36 6.38
C GLY A 184 -26.65 7.46 5.39
N SER A 185 -27.46 7.67 4.36
CA SER A 185 -27.25 8.44 3.12
C SER A 185 -26.66 9.86 3.20
N LYS A 186 -26.33 10.40 4.38
CA LYS A 186 -25.76 11.74 4.57
C LYS A 186 -24.22 11.79 4.45
N SER A 187 -23.51 10.68 4.63
CA SER A 187 -22.03 10.68 4.63
C SER A 187 -21.41 10.71 3.22
N LYS A 188 -22.08 10.12 2.22
CA LYS A 188 -21.58 10.07 0.83
C LYS A 188 -21.34 11.45 0.21
N ASN A 189 -22.16 12.44 0.55
CA ASN A 189 -22.01 13.81 0.05
C ASN A 189 -20.86 14.56 0.73
N HIS A 190 -20.60 14.28 2.00
CA HIS A 190 -19.50 14.91 2.74
C HIS A 190 -18.14 14.34 2.33
N ILE A 191 -18.02 13.02 2.17
CA ILE A 191 -16.79 12.37 1.70
C ILE A 191 -16.47 12.77 0.25
N ARG A 192 -17.49 12.88 -0.62
CA ARG A 192 -17.31 13.38 -2.00
C ARG A 192 -16.81 14.84 -2.03
N SER A 193 -17.25 15.67 -1.09
CA SER A 193 -16.78 17.05 -0.96
C SER A 193 -15.33 17.15 -0.45
N LEU A 194 -14.88 16.21 0.39
CA LEU A 194 -13.48 16.16 0.87
C LEU A 194 -12.51 15.68 -0.21
N LEU A 195 -12.93 14.72 -1.03
CA LEU A 195 -12.17 14.26 -2.21
C LEU A 195 -12.05 15.36 -3.28
N GLN A 196 -13.12 16.11 -3.54
CA GLN A 196 -13.07 17.27 -4.45
C GLN A 196 -12.19 18.39 -3.92
N ARG A 197 -12.13 18.60 -2.59
CA ARG A 197 -11.24 19.60 -1.98
C ARG A 197 -9.76 19.23 -2.02
N ARG A 198 -9.40 17.94 -1.91
CA ARG A 198 -8.01 17.50 -2.09
C ARG A 198 -7.57 17.64 -3.56
N LYS A 199 -8.40 17.18 -4.49
CA LYS A 199 -8.09 17.23 -5.93
C LYS A 199 -7.96 18.66 -6.50
N ASN A 200 -8.65 19.64 -5.91
CA ASN A 200 -8.55 21.05 -6.30
C ASN A 200 -7.35 21.78 -5.68
N LYS A 201 -6.74 21.26 -4.61
CA LYS A 201 -5.51 21.83 -4.05
C LYS A 201 -4.29 21.53 -4.93
N ASP A 202 -4.28 20.37 -5.59
CA ASP A 202 -3.19 19.95 -6.47
C ASP A 202 -3.22 20.62 -7.87
N ILE A 203 -4.19 21.51 -8.14
CA ILE A 203 -4.36 22.21 -9.42
C ILE A 203 -4.07 23.73 -9.29
N GLN A 204 -3.83 24.22 -8.07
CA GLN A 204 -3.53 25.64 -7.82
C GLN A 204 -2.09 25.92 -7.32
N GLU A 205 -1.22 24.92 -7.33
CA GLU A 205 0.25 25.09 -7.24
C GLU A 205 0.90 24.76 -8.59
#